data_AF-A0A1C5BJW4-F1
#
_entry.id   AF-A0A1C5BJW4-F1
#
_cell.length_a   1.000
_cell.length_b   1.000
_cell.length_c   1.000
_cell.angle_alpha   90.00
_cell.angle_beta   90.00
_cell.angle_gamma   90.00
#
_symmetry.space_group_name_H-M   'P 1'
#
loop_
_entity.id
_entity.type
_entity.pdbx_description
1 polymer ?
#
loop_
_entity_poly.entity_id
_entity_poly.type
_entity_poly.pdbx_seq_one_letter_code
_entity_poly.pdbx_strand_id
1 'polypeptide(L)'
;MKTVQYFWRHPLAEQVREEGRVEGREEGREACRRMVFLLLQSRRIPVSGTARARIEDCTDLGQLEAWAERAVHAADADELFTDE
;
A
#
# COMPACT_ATOMS: atom_id res chain seq x y z
N MET A 1 -7.08 -1.03 -39.89
CA MET A 1 -6.96 -1.40 -38.46
C MET A 1 -5.55 -1.91 -38.10
N LYS A 2 -4.47 -1.24 -38.57
CA LYS A 2 -3.07 -1.61 -38.23
C LYS A 2 -2.43 -0.64 -37.22
N THR A 3 -2.98 0.56 -37.07
CA THR A 3 -2.45 1.64 -36.24
C THR A 3 -2.55 1.36 -34.74
N VAL A 4 -3.65 0.74 -34.30
CA VAL A 4 -3.85 0.35 -32.88
C VAL A 4 -2.83 -0.72 -32.47
N GLN A 5 -2.52 -1.67 -33.35
CA GLN A 5 -1.51 -2.72 -33.10
C GLN A 5 -0.08 -2.17 -33.06
N TYR A 6 0.25 -1.18 -33.90
CA TYR A 6 1.55 -0.50 -33.87
C TYR A 6 1.76 0.33 -32.62
N PHE A 7 0.73 1.06 -32.20
CA PHE A 7 0.78 1.88 -30.98
C PHE A 7 1.07 1.00 -29.76
N TRP A 8 0.41 -0.15 -29.62
CA TRP A 8 0.59 -1.05 -28.48
C TRP A 8 1.95 -1.76 -28.41
N ARG A 9 2.69 -1.85 -29.53
CA ARG A 9 4.05 -2.41 -29.61
C ARG A 9 5.14 -1.34 -29.72
N HIS A 10 4.76 -0.06 -29.60
CA HIS A 10 5.72 1.04 -29.68
C HIS A 10 6.45 1.20 -28.34
N PRO A 11 7.78 1.47 -28.32
CA PRO A 11 8.53 1.63 -27.08
C PRO A 11 7.93 2.66 -26.11
N LEU A 12 7.34 3.74 -26.62
CA LEU A 12 6.60 4.72 -25.79
C LEU A 12 5.37 4.11 -25.08
N ALA A 13 4.66 3.19 -25.71
CA ALA A 13 3.50 2.55 -25.07
C ALA A 13 3.93 1.56 -23.97
N GLU A 14 5.09 0.92 -24.12
CA GLU A 14 5.68 0.09 -23.06
C GLU A 14 6.11 0.96 -21.86
N GLN A 15 6.75 2.11 -22.12
CA GLN A 15 7.14 3.08 -21.08
C GLN A 15 5.94 3.62 -20.30
N VAL A 16 4.93 4.14 -21.00
CA VAL A 16 3.71 4.67 -20.36
C VAL A 16 2.99 3.59 -19.54
N ARG A 17 2.99 2.33 -20.01
CA ARG A 17 2.43 1.22 -19.24
C ARG A 17 3.22 0.94 -17.97
N GLU A 18 4.55 0.92 -18.05
CA GLU A 18 5.37 0.67 -16.86
C GLU A 18 5.24 1.82 -15.85
N GLU A 19 5.24 3.07 -16.31
CA GLU A 19 4.97 4.25 -15.47
C GLU A 19 3.63 4.14 -14.76
N GLY A 20 2.53 3.89 -15.49
CA GLY A 20 1.21 3.71 -14.88
C GLY A 20 1.14 2.50 -13.93
N ARG A 21 1.96 1.46 -14.16
CA ARG A 21 2.08 0.30 -13.27
C ARG A 21 2.84 0.62 -12.00
N VAL A 22 3.80 1.54 -12.04
CA VAL A 22 4.53 2.06 -10.89
C VAL A 22 3.63 2.98 -10.09
N GLU A 23 2.99 3.96 -10.75
CA GLU A 23 2.04 4.90 -10.13
C GLU A 23 0.92 4.15 -9.40
N GLY A 24 0.25 3.20 -10.08
CA GLY A 24 -0.81 2.42 -9.44
C GLY A 24 -0.35 1.56 -8.26
N ARG A 25 0.93 1.15 -8.21
CA ARG A 25 1.51 0.47 -7.05
C ARG A 25 1.76 1.43 -5.90
N GLU A 26 2.22 2.64 -6.17
CA GLU A 26 2.44 3.66 -5.13
C GLU A 26 1.09 4.13 -4.56
N GLU A 27 0.11 4.42 -5.40
CA GLU A 27 -1.25 4.75 -4.96
C GLU A 27 -1.87 3.64 -4.10
N GLY A 28 -1.70 2.38 -4.51
CA GLY A 28 -2.15 1.23 -3.73
C GLY A 28 -1.50 1.14 -2.36
N ARG A 29 -0.19 1.35 -2.27
CA ARG A 29 0.54 1.38 -0.99
C ARG A 29 0.08 2.53 -0.10
N GLU A 30 -0.08 3.73 -0.65
CA GLU A 30 -0.59 4.88 0.09
C GLU A 30 -2.01 4.65 0.60
N ALA A 31 -2.88 4.05 -0.20
CA ALA A 31 -4.22 3.68 0.22
C ALA A 31 -4.20 2.68 1.37
N CYS A 32 -3.37 1.62 1.31
CA CYS A 32 -3.27 0.66 2.40
C CYS A 32 -2.66 1.27 3.67
N ARG A 33 -1.62 2.12 3.57
CA ARG A 33 -1.08 2.86 4.73
C ARG A 33 -2.17 3.70 5.42
N ARG A 34 -2.95 4.44 4.64
CA ARG A 34 -4.09 5.22 5.17
C ARG A 34 -5.13 4.32 5.85
N MET A 35 -5.41 3.15 5.28
CA MET A 35 -6.35 2.19 5.86
C MET A 35 -5.90 1.71 7.24
N VAL A 36 -4.62 1.36 7.40
CA VAL A 36 -4.04 0.95 8.69
C VAL A 36 -4.25 2.05 9.74
N PHE A 37 -3.88 3.30 9.42
CA PHE A 37 -4.07 4.42 10.35
C PHE A 37 -5.54 4.69 10.68
N LEU A 38 -6.44 4.60 9.68
CA LEU A 38 -7.87 4.78 9.88
C LEU A 38 -8.44 3.74 10.84
N LEU A 39 -8.02 2.48 10.69
CA LEU A 39 -8.45 1.39 11.57
C LEU A 39 -7.95 1.60 13.00
N LEU A 40 -6.66 1.89 13.19
CA LEU A 40 -6.10 2.22 14.51
C LEU A 40 -6.82 3.40 15.18
N GLN A 41 -7.11 4.45 14.40
CA GLN A 41 -7.87 5.61 14.88
C GLN A 41 -9.30 5.22 15.28
N SER A 42 -10.00 4.45 14.46
CA SER A 42 -11.37 4.00 14.74
C SER A 42 -11.45 3.16 16.03
N ARG A 43 -10.39 2.39 16.30
CA ARG A 43 -10.19 1.57 17.49
C ARG A 43 -9.70 2.37 18.70
N ARG A 44 -9.36 3.65 18.51
CA ARG A 44 -8.71 4.53 19.50
C ARG A 44 -7.38 3.97 20.03
N ILE A 45 -6.66 3.24 19.19
CA ILE A 45 -5.33 2.72 19.51
C ILE A 45 -4.31 3.84 19.28
N PRO A 46 -3.55 4.24 20.31
CA PRO A 46 -2.51 5.24 20.14
C PRO A 46 -1.38 4.68 19.27
N VAL A 47 -0.96 5.45 18.28
CA VAL A 47 0.14 5.07 17.39
C VAL A 47 1.41 5.79 17.85
N SER A 48 2.43 5.02 18.24
CA SER A 48 3.73 5.55 18.59
C SER A 48 4.45 6.12 17.35
N GLY A 49 5.40 7.04 17.55
CA GLY A 49 6.19 7.59 16.43
C GLY A 49 6.98 6.51 15.68
N THR A 50 7.43 5.48 16.39
CA THR A 50 8.11 4.31 15.82
C THR A 50 7.17 3.47 14.97
N ALA A 51 5.95 3.18 15.45
CA ALA A 51 4.94 2.45 14.68
C ALA A 51 4.53 3.24 13.43
N ARG A 52 4.37 4.56 13.55
CA ARG A 52 4.04 5.44 12.43
C ARG A 52 5.11 5.39 11.34
N ALA A 53 6.38 5.60 11.70
CA ALA A 53 7.49 5.54 10.75
C ALA A 53 7.54 4.16 10.05
N ARG A 54 7.35 3.07 10.81
CA ARG A 54 7.33 1.71 10.25
C ARG A 54 6.22 1.50 9.22
N ILE A 55 5.03 2.07 9.44
CA ILE A 55 3.92 2.01 8.48
C ILE A 55 4.22 2.86 7.24
N GLU A 56 4.74 4.08 7.43
CA GLU A 56 5.05 5.02 6.34
C GLU A 56 6.20 4.51 5.45
N ASP A 57 7.22 3.86 6.03
CA ASP A 57 8.39 3.34 5.30
C ASP A 57 8.13 1.98 4.62
N CYS A 58 7.04 1.29 4.96
CA CYS A 58 6.74 -0.04 4.41
C CYS A 58 6.40 0.04 2.92
N THR A 59 7.15 -0.69 2.09
CA THR A 59 6.95 -0.77 0.63
C THR A 59 6.35 -2.10 0.18
N ASP A 60 6.07 -3.01 1.10
CA ASP A 60 5.39 -4.25 0.80
C ASP A 60 3.87 -4.05 0.94
N LEU A 61 3.14 -4.16 -0.18
CA LEU A 61 1.69 -4.01 -0.19
C LEU A 61 1.00 -5.12 0.60
N GLY A 62 1.48 -6.37 0.49
CA GLY A 62 0.90 -7.50 1.22
C GLY A 62 1.10 -7.38 2.72
N GLN A 63 2.25 -6.83 3.14
CA GLN A 63 2.48 -6.51 4.56
C GLN A 63 1.52 -5.43 5.07
N LEU A 64 1.29 -4.37 4.29
CA LEU A 64 0.34 -3.31 4.64
C LEU A 64 -1.11 -3.82 4.72
N GLU A 65 -1.50 -4.72 3.83
CA GLU A 65 -2.80 -5.40 3.86
C GLU A 65 -2.94 -6.27 5.11
N ALA A 66 -1.93 -7.08 5.42
CA ALA A 66 -1.92 -7.91 6.63
C ALA A 66 -2.01 -7.05 7.91
N TRP A 67 -1.32 -5.91 7.96
CA TRP A 67 -1.46 -4.96 9.07
C TRP A 67 -2.86 -4.34 9.15
N ALA A 68 -3.50 -4.05 8.02
CA ALA A 68 -4.87 -3.55 8.01
C ALA A 68 -5.83 -4.61 8.57
N GLU A 69 -5.69 -5.87 8.17
CA GLU A 69 -6.50 -6.97 8.74
C GLU A 69 -6.28 -7.13 10.25
N ARG A 70 -5.02 -7.12 10.71
CA ARG A 70 -4.70 -7.21 12.15
C ARG A 70 -5.23 -6.02 12.94
N ALA A 71 -5.20 -4.82 12.38
CA ALA A 71 -5.68 -3.61 13.05
C ALA A 71 -7.16 -3.67 13.45
N VAL A 72 -7.96 -4.51 12.79
CA VAL A 72 -9.36 -4.75 13.16
C VAL A 72 -9.48 -5.39 14.54
N HIS A 73 -8.53 -6.26 14.91
CA HIS A 73 -8.58 -7.08 16.12
C HIS A 73 -7.55 -6.67 17.18
N ALA A 74 -6.52 -5.93 16.79
CA ALA A 74 -5.42 -5.55 17.66
C ALA A 74 -5.90 -4.77 18.91
N ALA A 75 -5.25 -5.06 20.04
CA ALA A 75 -5.39 -4.32 21.29
C ALA A 75 -4.43 -3.13 21.35
N ASP A 76 -3.28 -3.22 20.67
CA ASP A 76 -2.27 -2.18 20.58
C ASP A 76 -1.65 -2.07 19.17
N ALA A 77 -0.85 -1.02 18.94
CA ALA A 77 -0.24 -0.77 17.64
C ALA A 77 0.95 -1.69 17.35
N ASP A 78 1.57 -2.29 18.38
CA ASP A 78 2.74 -3.14 18.24
C ASP A 78 2.35 -4.56 17.79
N GLU A 79 1.15 -5.03 18.16
CA GLU A 79 0.51 -6.27 17.67
C GLU A 79 0.30 -6.30 16.15
N LEU A 80 0.33 -5.17 15.45
CA LEU A 80 0.34 -5.16 13.99
C LEU A 80 1.58 -5.83 13.43
N PHE A 81 2.70 -5.62 14.12
CA PHE A 81 4.03 -5.98 13.66
C PHE A 81 4.50 -7.35 14.14
N THR A 82 3.71 -8.01 14.98
CA THR A 82 3.93 -9.41 15.30
C THR A 82 3.53 -10.23 14.09
N ASP A 83 4.52 -10.86 13.48
CA ASP A 83 4.27 -12.07 12.71
C ASP A 83 3.88 -13.15 13.73
N GLU A 84 2.88 -13.98 13.44
CA GLU A 84 2.72 -15.21 14.22
C GLU A 84 4.04 -16.01 14.23
#